data_AF-A0A3B8WYA8-F1
#
_entry.id   AF-A0A3B8WYA8-F1
#
_cell.length_a   1.000
_cell.length_b   1.000
_cell.length_c   1.000
_cell.angle_alpha   90.00
_cell.angle_beta   90.00
_cell.angle_gamma   90.00
#
_symmetry.space_group_name_H-M   'P 1'
#
loop_
_entity.id
_entity.type
_entity.pdbx_description
1 polymer ?
#
loop_
_entity_poly.entity_id
_entity_poly.type
_entity_poly.pdbx_seq_one_letter_code
_entity_poly.pdbx_strand_id
1 'polypeptide(L)'
;MRRGPTALMAMLFAYCAGSQSSEAPADLAQLGPRPAWLVDQMEPGPLKEKLAGCINRPAHRTSFSIGHRGAPLQFPEHTRESYLAAARMGAGMIECDVTFTGDGVLVCRHAQCDLHTTTDILFKPGLAEKCQTPFTPAQFDPQSGELIAPATARCCSSDLTLAEFQQLSGRPDRVNPRAGNIS
;
A
#
# COMPACT_ATOMS: atom_id res chain seq x y z
N MET A 1 27.05 69.84 45.87
CA MET A 1 27.63 68.76 45.05
C MET A 1 27.65 67.47 45.86
N ARG A 2 26.78 66.50 45.57
CA ARG A 2 26.92 65.07 45.93
C ARG A 2 25.99 64.28 44.99
N ARG A 3 26.59 63.45 44.12
CA ARG A 3 25.90 62.56 43.19
C ARG A 3 25.52 61.27 43.95
N GLY A 4 24.27 60.82 43.82
CA GLY A 4 23.80 59.48 44.21
C GLY A 4 23.52 58.64 42.96
N PRO A 5 23.64 57.29 43.03
CA PRO A 5 23.83 56.45 41.86
C PRO A 5 22.52 56.12 41.13
N THR A 6 22.56 56.18 39.81
CA THR A 6 21.51 55.73 38.91
C THR A 6 21.48 54.19 38.90
N ALA A 7 20.40 53.60 39.42
CA ALA A 7 20.15 52.16 39.29
C ALA A 7 19.63 51.86 37.87
N LEU A 8 20.42 51.16 37.07
CA LEU A 8 20.04 50.70 35.74
C LEU A 8 19.33 49.35 35.87
N MET A 9 18.00 49.36 35.76
CA MET A 9 17.16 48.16 35.79
C MET A 9 17.15 47.53 34.38
N ALA A 10 17.94 46.48 34.18
CA ALA A 10 17.97 45.73 32.93
C ALA A 10 16.74 44.82 32.83
N MET A 11 15.79 45.17 31.96
CA MET A 11 14.71 44.27 31.55
C MET A 11 15.28 43.18 30.63
N LEU A 12 15.39 41.96 31.15
CA LEU A 12 15.62 40.75 30.35
C LEU A 12 14.32 40.40 29.62
N PHE A 13 14.22 40.78 28.34
CA PHE A 13 13.22 40.22 27.44
C PHE A 13 13.65 38.80 27.06
N ALA A 14 13.02 37.80 27.68
CA ALA A 14 13.12 36.41 27.24
C ALA A 14 12.40 36.26 25.89
N TYR A 15 13.17 36.28 24.81
CA TYR A 15 12.68 35.99 23.46
C TYR A 15 12.45 34.48 23.36
N CYS A 16 11.20 34.02 23.49
CA CYS A 16 10.84 32.67 23.09
C CYS A 16 10.96 32.58 21.57
N ALA A 17 12.09 32.05 21.09
CA ALA A 17 12.23 31.63 19.70
C ALA A 17 11.25 30.46 19.45
N GLY A 18 10.12 30.77 18.83
CA GLY A 18 9.22 29.74 18.31
C GLY A 18 9.97 28.89 17.28
N SER A 19 10.07 27.60 17.54
CA SER A 19 10.58 26.62 16.59
C SER A 19 9.68 26.59 15.37
N GLN A 20 10.13 27.16 14.25
CA GLN A 20 9.51 26.90 12.95
C GLN A 20 9.81 25.45 12.57
N SER A 21 8.79 24.59 12.66
CA SER A 21 8.84 23.28 12.03
C SER A 21 8.93 23.49 10.52
N SER A 22 10.07 23.19 9.92
CA SER A 22 10.20 23.13 8.47
C SER A 22 9.35 21.96 7.96
N GLU A 23 8.16 22.22 7.44
CA GLU A 23 7.46 21.25 6.61
C GLU A 23 8.38 20.90 5.42
N ALA A 24 8.66 19.61 5.24
CA ALA A 24 9.32 19.14 4.03
C ALA A 24 8.51 19.64 2.82
N PRO A 25 9.15 20.07 1.71
CA PRO A 25 8.42 20.52 0.54
C PRO A 25 7.44 19.42 0.12
N ALA A 26 6.15 19.75 0.07
CA ALA A 26 5.05 18.80 -0.22
C ALA A 26 5.17 18.09 -1.60
N ASP A 27 6.19 18.43 -2.37
CA ASP A 27 6.44 17.97 -3.73
C ASP A 27 7.63 16.99 -3.84
N LEU A 28 8.46 16.82 -2.81
CA LEU A 28 9.59 15.87 -2.87
C LEU A 28 9.11 14.43 -2.71
N ALA A 29 9.34 13.62 -3.74
CA ALA A 29 9.00 12.20 -3.78
C ALA A 29 10.07 11.33 -3.10
N GLN A 30 9.61 10.36 -2.31
CA GLN A 30 10.45 9.35 -1.65
C GLN A 30 10.39 8.04 -2.44
N LEU A 31 11.31 7.86 -3.38
CA LEU A 31 11.29 6.70 -4.29
C LEU A 31 11.68 5.36 -3.64
N GLY A 32 12.30 5.40 -2.46
CA GLY A 32 12.83 4.21 -1.78
C GLY A 32 14.00 3.55 -2.53
N PRO A 33 14.44 2.35 -2.08
CA PRO A 33 15.63 1.70 -2.63
C PRO A 33 15.39 0.97 -3.97
N ARG A 34 14.14 0.66 -4.29
CA ARG A 34 13.78 -0.22 -5.42
C ARG A 34 14.27 0.31 -6.79
N PRO A 35 14.16 1.60 -7.13
CA PRO A 35 14.67 2.08 -8.42
C PRO A 35 16.17 1.89 -8.58
N ALA A 36 16.96 2.15 -7.54
CA ALA A 36 18.41 1.92 -7.56
C ALA A 36 18.71 0.42 -7.76
N TRP A 37 18.06 -0.44 -6.99
CA TRP A 37 18.20 -1.89 -7.12
C TRP A 37 17.86 -2.38 -8.54
N LEU A 38 16.80 -1.86 -9.16
CA LEU A 38 16.43 -2.22 -10.53
C LEU A 38 17.49 -1.80 -11.56
N VAL A 39 18.06 -0.60 -11.41
CA VAL A 39 19.12 -0.10 -12.30
C VAL A 39 20.40 -0.94 -12.16
N ASP A 40 20.75 -1.35 -10.93
CA ASP A 40 21.93 -2.17 -10.68
C ASP A 40 21.88 -3.53 -11.41
N GLN A 41 20.67 -4.12 -11.50
CA GLN A 41 20.42 -5.40 -12.18
C GLN A 41 20.40 -5.31 -13.72
N MET A 42 20.47 -4.11 -14.31
CA MET A 42 20.46 -3.97 -15.77
C MET A 42 21.80 -4.37 -16.39
N GLU A 43 21.77 -4.88 -17.61
CA GLU A 43 22.98 -5.05 -18.42
C GLU A 43 23.66 -3.71 -18.72
N PRO A 44 25.00 -3.68 -18.86
CA PRO A 44 25.71 -2.46 -19.25
C PRO A 44 25.20 -1.89 -20.58
N GLY A 45 24.94 -0.59 -20.62
CA GLY A 45 24.54 0.10 -21.83
C GLY A 45 24.01 1.51 -21.59
N PRO A 46 23.69 2.26 -22.66
CA PRO A 46 23.32 3.67 -22.58
C PRO A 46 22.12 3.95 -21.66
N LEU A 47 21.15 3.02 -21.59
CA LEU A 47 19.98 3.17 -20.72
C LEU A 47 20.35 3.04 -19.24
N LYS A 48 21.21 2.08 -18.87
CA LYS A 48 21.69 1.92 -17.49
C LYS A 48 22.43 3.16 -17.03
N GLU A 49 23.35 3.67 -17.85
CA GLU A 49 24.11 4.90 -17.58
C GLU A 49 23.17 6.09 -17.36
N LYS A 50 22.17 6.26 -18.24
CA LYS A 50 21.18 7.34 -18.13
C LYS A 50 20.37 7.24 -16.83
N LEU A 51 19.86 6.06 -16.48
CA LEU A 51 19.05 5.86 -15.29
C LEU A 51 19.88 5.96 -14.00
N ALA A 52 21.12 5.45 -13.99
CA ALA A 52 22.04 5.60 -12.86
C ALA A 52 22.32 7.07 -12.54
N GLY A 53 22.46 7.92 -13.57
CA GLY A 53 22.59 9.36 -13.43
C GLY A 53 21.38 10.07 -12.80
N CYS A 54 20.23 9.40 -12.70
CA CYS A 54 19.01 9.92 -12.09
C CYS A 54 18.83 9.54 -10.62
N ILE A 55 19.48 8.48 -10.13
CA ILE A 55 19.19 7.89 -8.79
C ILE A 55 19.35 8.87 -7.64
N ASN A 56 20.34 9.76 -7.69
CA ASN A 56 20.61 10.73 -6.63
C ASN A 56 20.01 12.11 -6.88
N ARG A 57 19.13 12.24 -7.88
CA ARG A 57 18.44 13.51 -8.16
C ARG A 57 17.16 13.60 -7.33
N PRO A 58 16.82 14.80 -6.81
CA PRO A 58 15.51 15.01 -6.21
C PRO A 58 14.40 14.62 -7.18
N ALA A 59 13.51 13.75 -6.73
CA ALA A 59 12.31 13.36 -7.47
C ALA A 59 11.14 14.22 -7.01
N HIS A 60 10.27 14.57 -7.96
CA HIS A 60 9.10 15.41 -7.71
C HIS A 60 7.83 14.71 -8.17
N ARG A 61 6.68 15.09 -7.59
CA ARG A 61 5.41 14.57 -8.05
C ARG A 61 5.12 15.10 -9.45
N THR A 62 4.67 14.24 -10.36
CA THR A 62 4.31 14.65 -11.73
C THR A 62 2.92 14.13 -12.07
N SER A 63 2.10 14.96 -12.74
CA SER A 63 0.77 14.55 -13.20
C SER A 63 0.80 13.41 -14.22
N PHE A 64 1.94 13.14 -14.84
CA PHE A 64 2.12 12.04 -15.79
C PHE A 64 2.39 10.68 -15.11
N SER A 65 2.72 10.67 -13.82
CA SER A 65 2.97 9.42 -13.08
C SER A 65 1.69 8.86 -12.47
N ILE A 66 1.42 7.59 -12.74
CA ILE A 66 0.22 6.87 -12.29
C ILE A 66 0.65 5.73 -11.35
N GLY A 67 0.18 5.76 -10.11
CA GLY A 67 0.25 4.63 -9.19
C GLY A 67 -0.85 3.63 -9.51
N HIS A 68 -0.55 2.68 -10.40
CA HIS A 68 -1.44 1.56 -10.73
C HIS A 68 -1.74 0.76 -9.46
N ARG A 69 -2.98 0.83 -8.99
CA ARG A 69 -3.48 0.25 -7.72
C ARG A 69 -2.73 0.70 -6.46
N GLY A 70 -2.13 1.89 -6.53
CA GLY A 70 -1.23 2.43 -5.51
C GLY A 70 0.23 2.03 -5.73
N ALA A 71 0.86 1.46 -4.71
CA ALA A 71 2.24 0.96 -4.69
C ALA A 71 2.29 -0.58 -4.46
N PRO A 72 1.70 -1.38 -5.37
CA PRO A 72 1.42 -2.81 -5.16
C PRO A 72 2.67 -3.68 -4.99
N LEU A 73 3.85 -3.17 -5.38
CA LEU A 73 5.12 -3.87 -5.23
C LEU A 73 5.65 -3.85 -3.79
N GLN A 74 5.07 -3.04 -2.91
CA GLN A 74 5.48 -2.91 -1.50
C GLN A 74 4.31 -3.11 -0.53
N PHE A 75 3.10 -2.74 -0.95
CA PHE A 75 1.89 -2.80 -0.14
C PHE A 75 0.79 -3.56 -0.89
N PRO A 76 -0.18 -4.17 -0.19
CA PRO A 76 -1.32 -4.81 -0.85
C PRO A 76 -2.07 -3.84 -1.76
N GLU A 77 -2.37 -4.27 -2.99
CA GLU A 77 -3.04 -3.42 -3.98
C GLU A 77 -4.43 -2.92 -3.50
N HIS A 78 -4.83 -1.73 -3.96
CA HIS A 78 -6.09 -1.07 -3.59
C HIS A 78 -6.36 -0.94 -2.08
N THR A 79 -5.30 -0.84 -1.28
CA THR A 79 -5.40 -0.48 0.15
C THR A 79 -5.06 0.98 0.38
N ARG A 80 -5.53 1.52 1.51
CA ARG A 80 -5.19 2.87 1.94
C ARG A 80 -3.67 3.06 2.06
N GLU A 81 -2.98 2.05 2.58
CA GLU A 81 -1.53 2.05 2.77
C GLU A 81 -0.82 2.12 1.42
N SER A 82 -1.27 1.34 0.44
CA SER A 82 -0.74 1.36 -0.93
C SER A 82 -0.94 2.71 -1.62
N TYR A 83 -2.10 3.35 -1.44
CA TYR A 83 -2.36 4.68 -1.99
C TYR A 83 -1.50 5.76 -1.34
N LEU A 84 -1.37 5.73 -0.01
CA LEU A 84 -0.50 6.67 0.70
C LEU A 84 0.96 6.52 0.30
N ALA A 85 1.43 5.28 0.13
CA ALA A 85 2.76 5.00 -0.36
C ALA A 85 2.97 5.55 -1.79
N ALA A 86 2.03 5.31 -2.71
CA ALA A 86 2.12 5.83 -4.07
C ALA A 86 2.21 7.36 -4.12
N ALA A 87 1.38 8.05 -3.33
CA ALA A 87 1.42 9.51 -3.22
C ALA A 87 2.80 10.00 -2.73
N ARG A 88 3.35 9.36 -1.69
CA ARG A 88 4.70 9.67 -1.15
C ARG A 88 5.81 9.36 -2.15
N MET A 89 5.63 8.36 -2.99
CA MET A 89 6.57 7.98 -4.06
C MET A 89 6.46 8.85 -5.31
N GLY A 90 5.62 9.90 -5.31
CA GLY A 90 5.56 10.88 -6.40
C GLY A 90 4.53 10.57 -7.49
N ALA A 91 3.61 9.62 -7.27
CA ALA A 91 2.49 9.40 -8.17
C ALA A 91 1.60 10.66 -8.25
N GLY A 92 1.40 11.20 -9.45
CA GLY A 92 0.48 12.32 -9.70
C GLY A 92 -0.97 11.88 -9.60
N MET A 93 -1.25 10.71 -10.14
CA MET A 93 -2.55 10.06 -10.15
C MET A 93 -2.45 8.71 -9.47
N ILE A 94 -3.51 8.30 -8.79
CA ILE A 94 -3.64 6.96 -8.21
C ILE A 94 -4.84 6.33 -8.86
N GLU A 95 -4.62 5.16 -9.45
CA GLU A 95 -5.63 4.44 -10.21
C GLU A 95 -6.44 3.51 -9.28
N CYS A 96 -7.72 3.34 -9.62
CA CYS A 96 -8.68 2.51 -8.92
C CYS A 96 -9.55 1.76 -9.94
N ASP A 97 -9.28 0.48 -10.10
CA ASP A 97 -10.17 -0.50 -10.73
C ASP A 97 -11.46 -0.57 -9.89
N VAL A 98 -12.63 -0.61 -10.53
CA VAL A 98 -13.91 -0.51 -9.83
C VAL A 98 -14.77 -1.76 -9.98
N THR A 99 -15.37 -2.20 -8.88
CA THR A 99 -16.37 -3.28 -8.83
C THR A 99 -17.55 -2.89 -7.95
N PHE A 100 -18.61 -3.71 -7.93
CA PHE A 100 -19.80 -3.46 -7.11
C PHE A 100 -19.85 -4.40 -5.89
N THR A 101 -20.30 -3.84 -4.76
CA THR A 101 -20.82 -4.63 -3.64
C THR A 101 -22.23 -5.13 -3.93
N GLY A 102 -22.72 -6.09 -3.13
CA GLY A 102 -24.07 -6.66 -3.28
C GLY A 102 -25.20 -5.66 -3.07
N ASP A 103 -24.94 -4.60 -2.31
CA ASP A 103 -25.83 -3.45 -2.11
C ASP A 103 -25.58 -2.30 -3.11
N GLY A 104 -24.80 -2.54 -4.18
CA GLY A 104 -24.68 -1.65 -5.34
C GLY A 104 -23.70 -0.48 -5.17
N VAL A 105 -22.79 -0.54 -4.20
CA VAL A 105 -21.77 0.51 -3.97
C VAL A 105 -20.50 0.20 -4.76
N LEU A 106 -19.90 1.23 -5.36
CA LEU A 106 -18.59 1.11 -6.02
C LEU A 106 -17.45 1.02 -5.01
N VAL A 107 -16.57 0.04 -5.20
CA VAL A 107 -15.35 -0.14 -4.39
C VAL A 107 -14.13 -0.33 -5.29
N CYS A 108 -12.96 0.10 -4.81
CA CYS A 108 -11.71 -0.11 -5.53
C CYS A 108 -11.24 -1.56 -5.40
N ARG A 109 -11.29 -2.32 -6.48
CA ARG A 109 -10.86 -3.73 -6.57
C ARG A 109 -10.48 -4.05 -8.01
N HIS A 110 -9.44 -4.85 -8.17
CA HIS A 110 -8.99 -5.32 -9.48
C HIS A 110 -10.03 -6.21 -10.17
N ALA A 111 -10.61 -7.16 -9.44
CA ALA A 111 -11.60 -8.06 -9.99
C ALA A 111 -12.78 -8.26 -9.04
N GLN A 112 -13.94 -8.58 -9.61
CA GLN A 112 -15.15 -8.83 -8.83
C GLN A 112 -14.96 -9.97 -7.81
N CYS A 113 -14.15 -10.99 -8.17
CA CYS A 113 -14.02 -12.25 -7.45
C CYS A 113 -12.56 -12.59 -7.10
N ASP A 114 -11.85 -11.69 -6.43
CA ASP A 114 -10.45 -11.85 -6.00
C ASP A 114 -10.26 -11.80 -4.47
N LEU A 115 -11.35 -11.68 -3.68
CA LEU A 115 -11.24 -11.42 -2.24
C LEU A 115 -10.51 -12.55 -1.49
N HIS A 116 -10.70 -13.79 -1.92
CA HIS A 116 -10.07 -14.97 -1.32
C HIS A 116 -8.54 -14.99 -1.47
N THR A 117 -7.97 -14.31 -2.48
CA THR A 117 -6.52 -14.28 -2.74
C THR A 117 -5.86 -12.98 -2.27
N THR A 118 -6.64 -11.91 -2.13
CA THR A 118 -6.16 -10.54 -1.86
C THR A 118 -6.63 -9.95 -0.53
N THR A 119 -7.45 -10.67 0.24
CA THR A 119 -7.91 -10.23 1.57
C THR A 119 -7.83 -11.34 2.61
N ASP A 120 -8.16 -11.00 3.85
CA ASP A 120 -8.30 -11.91 4.97
C ASP A 120 -9.70 -12.57 5.08
N ILE A 121 -10.56 -12.48 4.05
CA ILE A 121 -11.96 -12.93 4.13
C ILE A 121 -12.13 -14.38 4.61
N LEU A 122 -11.25 -15.29 4.19
CA LEU A 122 -11.32 -16.71 4.57
C LEU A 122 -11.10 -16.92 6.08
N PHE A 123 -10.46 -15.98 6.77
CA PHE A 123 -10.24 -16.00 8.22
C PHE A 123 -11.40 -15.37 9.02
N LYS A 124 -12.47 -14.93 8.35
CA LYS A 124 -13.65 -14.31 8.97
C LYS A 124 -14.87 -15.21 8.70
N PRO A 125 -15.21 -16.17 9.59
CA PRO A 125 -16.25 -17.16 9.32
C PRO A 125 -17.56 -16.59 8.79
N GLY A 126 -18.11 -15.53 9.43
CA GLY A 126 -19.36 -14.91 8.99
C GLY A 126 -19.31 -14.22 7.62
N LEU A 127 -18.12 -13.90 7.09
CA LEU A 127 -17.96 -13.39 5.73
C LEU A 127 -17.57 -14.50 4.75
N ALA A 128 -16.75 -15.47 5.19
CA ALA A 128 -16.36 -16.63 4.39
C ALA A 128 -17.56 -17.49 3.98
N GLU A 129 -18.57 -17.60 4.84
CA GLU A 129 -19.83 -18.29 4.54
C GLU A 129 -20.63 -17.66 3.39
N LYS A 130 -20.36 -16.39 3.05
CA LYS A 130 -21.02 -15.69 1.93
C LYS A 130 -20.35 -15.91 0.58
N CYS A 131 -19.15 -16.47 0.55
CA CYS A 131 -18.42 -16.71 -0.68
C CYS A 131 -19.21 -17.64 -1.62
N GLN A 132 -19.28 -17.29 -2.91
CA GLN A 132 -19.89 -18.14 -3.96
C GLN A 132 -19.38 -19.59 -3.94
N THR A 133 -18.09 -19.78 -3.66
CA THR A 133 -17.52 -21.11 -3.43
C THR A 133 -16.77 -21.09 -2.10
N PRO A 134 -17.20 -21.89 -1.11
CA PRO A 134 -16.48 -21.99 0.15
C PRO A 134 -15.10 -22.60 -0.06
N PHE A 135 -14.21 -22.43 0.92
CA PHE A 135 -12.90 -23.05 0.87
C PHE A 135 -13.02 -24.57 0.84
N THR A 136 -12.40 -25.19 -0.16
CA THR A 136 -12.20 -26.63 -0.26
C THR A 136 -10.71 -26.92 -0.18
N PRO A 137 -10.26 -27.80 0.73
CA PRO A 137 -8.85 -28.13 0.87
C PRO A 137 -8.33 -28.92 -0.34
N ALA A 138 -7.03 -28.85 -0.55
CA ALA A 138 -6.34 -29.66 -1.55
C ALA A 138 -6.49 -31.16 -1.27
N GLN A 139 -6.68 -31.94 -2.33
CA GLN A 139 -6.76 -33.39 -2.28
C GLN A 139 -5.46 -34.00 -2.77
N PHE A 140 -4.99 -35.01 -2.05
CA PHE A 140 -3.75 -35.72 -2.34
C PHE A 140 -4.01 -37.20 -2.54
N ASP A 141 -3.26 -37.81 -3.43
CA ASP A 141 -3.22 -39.27 -3.55
C ASP A 141 -2.64 -39.86 -2.26
N PRO A 142 -3.34 -40.78 -1.59
CA PRO A 142 -2.92 -41.31 -0.30
C PRO A 142 -1.67 -42.21 -0.38
N GLN A 143 -1.31 -42.71 -1.57
CA GLN A 143 -0.17 -43.58 -1.81
C GLN A 143 1.04 -42.81 -2.32
N SER A 144 0.86 -41.93 -3.32
CA SER A 144 1.96 -41.18 -3.94
C SER A 144 2.23 -39.82 -3.28
N GLY A 145 1.25 -39.25 -2.55
CA GLY A 145 1.32 -37.89 -2.03
C GLY A 145 1.22 -36.81 -3.11
N GLU A 146 0.91 -37.19 -4.34
CA GLU A 146 0.73 -36.26 -5.46
C GLU A 146 -0.56 -35.47 -5.30
N LEU A 147 -0.57 -34.24 -5.83
CA LEU A 147 -1.75 -33.38 -5.80
C LEU A 147 -2.78 -33.88 -6.83
N ILE A 148 -3.95 -34.30 -6.36
CA ILE A 148 -5.08 -34.69 -7.22
C ILE A 148 -5.91 -33.46 -7.58
N ALA A 149 -6.25 -32.63 -6.59
CA ALA A 149 -7.03 -31.43 -6.79
C ALA A 149 -6.50 -30.28 -5.92
N PRO A 150 -6.33 -29.06 -6.47
CA PRO A 150 -5.87 -27.93 -5.69
C PRO A 150 -6.94 -27.45 -4.70
N ALA A 151 -6.50 -26.75 -3.67
CA ALA A 151 -7.41 -26.00 -2.81
C ALA A 151 -8.12 -24.91 -3.62
N THR A 152 -9.41 -24.72 -3.36
CA THR A 152 -10.25 -23.73 -4.06
C THR A 152 -11.04 -22.89 -3.09
N ALA A 153 -11.35 -21.66 -3.49
CA ALA A 153 -12.31 -20.77 -2.86
C ALA A 153 -12.70 -19.72 -3.91
N ARG A 154 -13.90 -19.13 -3.81
CA ARG A 154 -14.31 -18.03 -4.67
C ARG A 154 -15.19 -17.09 -3.88
N CYS A 155 -14.61 -15.95 -3.52
CA CYS A 155 -15.27 -14.89 -2.78
C CYS A 155 -15.29 -13.62 -3.63
N CYS A 156 -16.47 -13.00 -3.78
CA CYS A 156 -16.67 -11.83 -4.61
C CYS A 156 -17.16 -10.63 -3.80
N SER A 157 -16.82 -9.41 -4.24
CA SER A 157 -17.31 -8.17 -3.60
C SER A 157 -18.83 -8.05 -3.65
N SER A 158 -19.45 -8.59 -4.70
CA SER A 158 -20.92 -8.67 -4.87
C SER A 158 -21.62 -9.56 -3.86
N ASP A 159 -20.88 -10.40 -3.14
CA ASP A 159 -21.45 -11.29 -2.12
C ASP A 159 -21.59 -10.57 -0.76
N LEU A 160 -21.03 -9.36 -0.64
CA LEU A 160 -20.96 -8.57 0.59
C LEU A 160 -21.68 -7.24 0.44
N THR A 161 -22.24 -6.72 1.54
CA THR A 161 -22.60 -5.30 1.63
C THR A 161 -21.34 -4.43 1.77
N LEU A 162 -21.44 -3.11 1.56
CA LEU A 162 -20.31 -2.21 1.82
C LEU A 162 -19.80 -2.33 3.27
N ALA A 163 -20.72 -2.40 4.24
CA ALA A 163 -20.38 -2.49 5.66
C ALA A 163 -19.60 -3.77 6.00
N GLU A 164 -19.85 -4.87 5.27
CA GLU A 164 -19.13 -6.13 5.41
C GLU A 164 -17.79 -6.08 4.68
N PHE A 165 -17.76 -5.52 3.46
CA PHE A 165 -16.54 -5.31 2.71
C PHE A 165 -15.51 -4.47 3.48
N GLN A 166 -15.96 -3.43 4.19
CA GLN A 166 -15.09 -2.57 5.01
C GLN A 166 -14.49 -3.26 6.23
N GLN A 167 -14.92 -4.47 6.58
CA GLN A 167 -14.30 -5.28 7.64
C GLN A 167 -13.08 -6.06 7.15
N LEU A 168 -12.84 -6.11 5.83
CA LEU A 168 -11.73 -6.86 5.23
C LEU A 168 -10.40 -6.10 5.37
N SER A 169 -9.34 -6.85 5.59
CA SER A 169 -7.96 -6.37 5.50
C SER A 169 -7.35 -6.84 4.18
N GLY A 170 -6.82 -5.92 3.39
CA GLY A 170 -6.08 -6.26 2.18
C GLY A 170 -4.75 -6.95 2.51
N ARG A 171 -4.38 -7.94 1.71
CA ARG A 171 -3.08 -8.63 1.75
C ARG A 171 -2.52 -8.77 0.33
N PRO A 172 -1.22 -9.03 0.16
CA PRO A 172 -0.68 -9.28 -1.17
C PRO A 172 -1.37 -10.48 -1.81
N ASP A 173 -1.60 -10.40 -3.12
CA ASP A 173 -2.23 -11.47 -3.88
C ASP A 173 -1.38 -12.75 -3.81
N ARG A 174 -1.91 -13.77 -3.13
CA ARG A 174 -1.24 -15.05 -2.92
C ARG A 174 -2.25 -16.18 -2.77
N VAL A 175 -1.91 -17.31 -3.36
CA VAL A 175 -2.64 -18.59 -3.27
C VAL A 175 -1.67 -19.71 -2.94
N ASN A 176 -2.07 -20.60 -2.04
CA ASN A 176 -1.41 -21.88 -1.84
C ASN A 176 -2.33 -23.00 -2.38
N PRO A 177 -2.07 -23.52 -3.59
CA PRO A 177 -2.92 -24.56 -4.19
C PRO A 177 -2.84 -25.89 -3.44
N ARG A 178 -1.88 -26.07 -2.53
CA ARG A 178 -1.69 -27.28 -1.71
C ARG A 178 -2.24 -27.13 -0.29
N ALA A 179 -2.99 -26.06 0.01
CA ALA A 179 -3.49 -25.79 1.35
C ALA A 179 -4.49 -26.87 1.82
N GLY A 180 -4.21 -27.49 2.97
CA GLY A 180 -5.11 -28.46 3.61
C GLY A 180 -6.11 -27.83 4.58
N ASN A 181 -5.93 -26.56 4.93
CA ASN A 181 -6.79 -25.80 5.84
C ASN A 181 -6.61 -24.29 5.61
N ILE A 182 -7.45 -23.51 6.30
CA ILE A 182 -7.31 -22.07 6.45
C ILE A 182 -6.55 -21.84 7.77
N SER A 183 -5.28 -21.44 7.68
CA SER A 183 -4.41 -21.12 8.83
C SER A 183 -3.54 -19.90 8.58
#